data_AF-A0A1X1YAG4-F1
#
_entry.id   AF-A0A1X1YAG4-F1
#
_cell.length_a   1.000
_cell.length_b   1.000
_cell.length_c   1.000
_cell.angle_alpha   90.00
_cell.angle_beta   90.00
_cell.angle_gamma   90.00
#
_symmetry.space_group_name_H-M   'P 1'
#
loop_
_entity.id
_entity.type
_entity.pdbx_description
1 polymer ?
#
loop_
_entity_poly.entity_id
_entity_poly.type
_entity_poly.pdbx_seq_one_letter_code
_entity_poly.pdbx_strand_id
1 'polypeptide(L)'
;MLPCFACGKTLLNTFVESENQPQEGTEFRTYGHYGSTFWDSFDGEELVLNICDDCLGRHTARLAQQKRFLPVTVHAVGVVGRHWVDRPMVPYTGNTDAGAVRIDPEEIGTDLPNTEWLGDAYAIEADERLRQVGE
;
A
#
# COMPACT_ATOMS: atom_id res chain seq x y z
N MET A 1 18.20 -9.23 -14.57
CA MET A 1 18.42 -7.83 -15.04
C MET A 1 17.12 -7.08 -14.83
N LEU A 2 17.15 -5.88 -14.24
CA LEU A 2 15.93 -5.13 -13.89
C LEU A 2 15.83 -3.85 -14.74
N PRO A 3 15.46 -3.93 -16.02
CA PRO A 3 15.44 -2.75 -16.88
C PRO A 3 14.27 -1.83 -16.52
N CYS A 4 14.53 -0.53 -16.45
CA CYS A 4 13.47 0.47 -16.40
C CYS A 4 12.68 0.47 -17.72
N PHE A 5 11.37 0.27 -17.62
CA PHE A 5 10.42 0.23 -18.74
C PHE A 5 10.47 1.50 -19.60
N ALA A 6 10.71 2.66 -19.00
CA ALA A 6 10.66 3.94 -19.69
C ALA A 6 11.99 4.36 -20.32
N CYS A 7 13.13 4.14 -19.65
CA CYS A 7 14.44 4.66 -20.09
C CYS A 7 15.49 3.58 -20.36
N GLY A 8 15.21 2.31 -20.06
CA GLY A 8 16.14 1.19 -20.26
C GLY A 8 17.29 1.10 -19.25
N LYS A 9 17.41 2.04 -18.28
CA LYS A 9 18.41 1.95 -17.20
C LYS A 9 18.26 0.62 -16.46
N THR A 10 19.34 -0.15 -16.36
CA THR A 10 19.37 -1.35 -15.52
C THR A 10 19.43 -0.95 -14.05
N LEU A 11 18.45 -1.40 -13.28
CA LEU A 11 18.37 -1.20 -11.83
C LEU A 11 19.10 -2.33 -11.09
N LEU A 12 19.57 -2.00 -9.89
CA LEU A 12 20.18 -2.94 -8.97
C LEU A 12 19.11 -3.49 -8.02
N ASN A 13 19.27 -4.72 -7.57
CA ASN A 13 18.44 -5.23 -6.47
C ASN A 13 18.86 -4.57 -5.15
N THR A 14 17.89 -4.21 -4.31
CA THR A 14 18.14 -3.74 -2.93
C THR A 14 18.77 -4.84 -2.07
N PHE A 15 18.42 -6.11 -2.31
CA PHE A 15 18.97 -7.26 -1.60
C PHE A 15 19.62 -8.24 -2.57
N VAL A 16 20.78 -8.78 -2.21
CA VAL A 16 21.55 -9.69 -3.08
C VAL A 16 20.74 -10.91 -3.51
N GLU A 17 19.91 -11.44 -2.61
CA GLU A 17 19.10 -12.65 -2.83
C GLU A 17 17.72 -12.37 -3.44
N SER A 18 17.33 -11.12 -3.68
CA SER A 18 16.01 -10.84 -4.24
C SER A 18 16.01 -11.02 -5.76
N GLU A 19 14.96 -11.65 -6.29
CA GLU A 19 14.81 -11.81 -7.74
C GLU A 19 14.55 -10.47 -8.44
N ASN A 20 13.62 -9.65 -7.91
CA ASN A 20 13.25 -8.36 -8.49
C ASN A 20 12.75 -7.35 -7.44
N GLN A 21 13.67 -6.81 -6.64
CA GLN A 21 13.41 -5.69 -5.72
C GLN A 21 14.28 -4.50 -6.13
N PRO A 22 13.88 -3.71 -7.14
CA PRO A 22 14.71 -2.65 -7.70
C PRO A 22 14.96 -1.54 -6.67
N GLN A 23 16.24 -1.23 -6.44
CA GLN A 23 16.67 -0.04 -5.74
C GLN A 23 16.34 1.21 -6.59
N GLU A 24 15.76 2.24 -5.96
CA GLU A 24 15.30 3.47 -6.62
C GLU A 24 14.33 3.19 -7.79
N GLY A 25 13.44 2.23 -7.58
CA GLY A 25 12.40 1.91 -8.52
C GLY A 25 11.27 1.12 -7.89
N THR A 26 10.28 0.80 -8.73
CA THR A 26 9.10 0.03 -8.33
C THR A 26 8.89 -1.11 -9.33
N GLU A 27 8.61 -2.31 -8.80
CA GLU A 27 8.16 -3.47 -9.57
C GLU A 27 6.63 -3.42 -9.71
N PHE A 28 6.14 -3.68 -10.92
CA PHE A 28 4.76 -4.06 -11.16
C PHE A 28 4.72 -5.43 -11.82
N ARG A 29 3.89 -6.31 -11.26
CA ARG A 29 3.71 -7.67 -11.71
C ARG A 29 2.24 -7.89 -11.97
N THR A 30 1.95 -8.48 -13.12
CA THR A 30 0.58 -8.78 -13.53
C THR A 30 0.52 -10.19 -14.10
N TYR A 31 -0.60 -10.85 -13.86
CA TYR A 31 -1.02 -12.07 -14.54
C TYR A 31 -2.13 -11.73 -15.54
N GLY A 32 -2.67 -12.73 -16.26
CA GLY A 32 -3.78 -12.55 -17.18
C GLY A 32 -4.96 -11.85 -16.53
N HIS A 33 -5.30 -10.68 -17.05
CA HIS A 33 -6.46 -9.90 -16.66
C HIS A 33 -7.26 -9.67 -17.92
N TYR A 34 -8.42 -10.34 -18.02
CA TYR A 34 -9.36 -10.23 -19.13
C TYR A 34 -9.50 -8.77 -19.59
N GLY A 35 -8.91 -8.42 -20.74
CA GLY A 35 -9.03 -7.07 -21.31
C GLY A 35 -7.80 -6.49 -22.00
N SER A 36 -6.61 -7.08 -21.85
CA SER A 36 -5.42 -6.65 -22.60
C SER A 36 -5.32 -7.38 -23.95
N THR A 37 -5.14 -6.64 -25.05
CA THR A 37 -4.86 -7.23 -26.37
C THR A 37 -3.36 -7.37 -26.65
N PHE A 38 -2.51 -6.89 -25.74
CA PHE A 38 -1.06 -6.94 -25.89
C PHE A 38 -0.45 -8.18 -25.22
N TRP A 39 -0.88 -8.46 -23.99
CA TRP A 39 -0.46 -9.60 -23.19
C TRP A 39 -1.58 -9.98 -22.21
N ASP A 40 -1.99 -11.24 -22.21
CA ASP A 40 -3.06 -11.78 -21.36
C ASP A 40 -2.85 -13.30 -21.18
N SER A 41 -1.82 -13.67 -20.41
CA SER A 41 -1.50 -15.09 -20.19
C SER A 41 -2.31 -15.73 -19.07
N PHE A 42 -2.79 -16.95 -19.29
CA PHE A 42 -3.54 -17.76 -18.33
C PHE A 42 -2.83 -19.07 -17.96
N ASP A 43 -1.57 -19.24 -18.35
CA ASP A 43 -0.79 -20.47 -18.15
C ASP A 43 0.16 -20.42 -16.95
N GLY A 44 0.10 -19.36 -16.16
CA GLY A 44 1.00 -19.11 -15.03
C GLY A 44 2.20 -18.23 -15.38
N GLU A 45 2.37 -17.81 -16.63
CA GLU A 45 3.32 -16.76 -16.99
C GLU A 45 2.87 -15.40 -16.47
N GLU A 46 3.81 -14.57 -16.01
CA GLU A 46 3.56 -13.22 -15.51
C GLU A 46 4.34 -12.19 -16.32
N LEU A 47 3.71 -11.04 -16.58
CA LEU A 47 4.40 -9.87 -17.10
C LEU A 47 4.92 -9.03 -15.94
N VAL A 48 6.23 -8.80 -15.94
CA VAL A 48 6.92 -8.03 -14.91
C VAL A 48 7.56 -6.79 -15.55
N LEU A 49 7.27 -5.62 -15.00
CA LEU A 49 7.88 -4.36 -15.42
C LEU A 49 8.48 -3.63 -14.21
N ASN A 50 9.64 -3.01 -14.43
CA ASN A 50 10.28 -2.16 -13.43
C ASN A 50 10.29 -0.72 -13.96
N ILE A 51 10.18 0.27 -13.09
CA ILE A 51 10.32 1.67 -13.46
C ILE A 51 11.15 2.39 -12.39
N CYS A 52 12.11 3.21 -12.81
CA CYS A 52 12.94 3.96 -11.88
C CYS A 52 12.22 5.22 -11.37
N ASP A 53 12.63 5.69 -10.19
CA ASP A 53 12.04 6.85 -9.53
C ASP A 53 12.12 8.11 -10.41
N ASP A 54 13.23 8.32 -11.13
CA ASP A 54 13.38 9.42 -12.08
C ASP A 54 12.28 9.43 -13.16
N CYS A 55 11.94 8.25 -13.70
CA CYS A 55 10.93 8.11 -14.73
C CYS A 55 9.51 8.26 -14.16
N LEU A 56 9.25 7.71 -12.96
CA LEU A 56 7.98 7.93 -12.26
C LEU A 56 7.78 9.43 -11.98
N GLY A 57 8.79 10.10 -11.43
CA GLY A 57 8.77 11.52 -11.12
C GLY A 57 8.54 12.40 -12.36
N ARG A 58 9.18 12.08 -13.50
CA ARG A 58 8.98 12.82 -14.77
C ARG A 58 7.62 12.59 -15.42
N HIS A 59 6.92 11.51 -15.08
CA HIS A 59 5.67 11.10 -15.69
C HIS A 59 4.48 11.09 -14.72
N THR A 60 4.55 11.86 -13.63
CA THR A 60 3.48 11.99 -12.61
C THR A 60 2.11 12.35 -13.21
N ALA A 61 2.06 13.12 -14.28
CA ALA A 61 0.82 13.44 -15.01
C ALA A 61 0.12 12.22 -15.65
N ARG A 62 0.79 11.06 -15.70
CA ARG A 62 0.27 9.78 -16.20
C ARG A 62 -0.01 8.79 -15.07
N LEU A 63 0.11 9.23 -13.82
CA LEU A 63 -0.14 8.41 -12.64
C LEU A 63 -1.49 8.76 -12.04
N ALA A 64 -2.09 7.77 -11.39
CA ALA A 64 -3.26 7.95 -10.57
C ALA A 64 -2.99 7.38 -9.16
N GLN A 65 -3.69 7.93 -8.17
CA GLN A 65 -3.60 7.52 -6.78
C GLN A 65 -5.00 7.22 -6.24
N GLN A 66 -5.10 6.22 -5.36
CA GLN A 66 -6.35 5.86 -4.69
C GLN A 66 -6.06 5.48 -3.24
N LYS A 67 -6.82 6.07 -2.30
CA LYS A 67 -6.81 5.68 -0.89
C LYS A 67 -7.91 4.66 -0.68
N ARG A 68 -7.54 3.40 -0.41
CA ARG A 68 -8.49 2.28 -0.21
C ARG A 68 -9.05 2.19 1.20
N PHE A 69 -8.29 2.67 2.18
CA PHE A 69 -8.71 2.71 3.57
C PHE A 69 -8.12 3.93 4.29
N LEU A 70 -8.81 4.39 5.31
CA LEU A 70 -8.26 5.30 6.32
C LEU A 70 -7.74 4.46 7.50
N PRO A 71 -6.57 4.76 8.07
CA PRO A 71 -6.15 4.14 9.31
C PRO A 71 -7.16 4.49 10.42
N VAL A 72 -7.57 3.48 11.20
CA VAL A 72 -8.30 3.69 12.46
C VAL A 72 -7.27 3.89 13.56
N THR A 73 -7.38 4.99 14.29
CA THR A 73 -6.39 5.42 15.27
C THR A 73 -7.02 5.73 16.62
N VAL A 74 -6.33 5.34 17.68
CA VAL A 74 -6.68 5.65 19.08
C VAL A 74 -5.56 6.50 19.67
N HIS A 75 -5.92 7.51 20.47
CA HIS A 75 -4.96 8.36 21.15
C HIS A 75 -4.03 7.50 22.05
N ALA A 76 -2.73 7.78 22.05
CA ALA A 76 -1.67 7.04 22.75
C ALA A 76 -1.38 5.58 22.27
N VAL A 77 -2.31 4.91 21.58
CA VAL A 77 -2.10 3.54 21.07
C VAL A 77 -1.54 3.53 19.65
N GLY A 78 -2.05 4.42 18.78
CA GLY A 78 -1.68 4.48 17.37
C GLY A 78 -2.72 3.81 16.47
N VAL A 79 -2.26 3.17 15.38
CA VAL A 79 -3.15 2.54 14.38
C VAL A 79 -3.61 1.17 14.89
N VAL A 80 -4.91 0.96 14.94
CA VAL A 80 -5.56 -0.26 15.45
C VAL A 80 -6.39 -0.99 14.40
N GLY A 81 -6.60 -0.37 13.24
CA GLY A 81 -7.43 -0.96 12.19
C GLY A 81 -7.38 -0.20 10.88
N ARG A 82 -8.19 -0.67 9.93
CA ARG A 82 -8.40 -0.09 8.61
C ARG A 82 -9.89 0.16 8.43
N HIS A 83 -10.26 1.40 8.15
CA HIS A 83 -11.61 1.75 7.76
C HIS A 83 -11.67 1.85 6.23
N TRP A 84 -12.32 0.88 5.60
CA TRP A 84 -12.46 0.80 4.15
C TRP A 84 -13.32 1.95 3.64
N VAL A 85 -12.83 2.63 2.59
CA VAL A 85 -13.52 3.77 1.99
C VAL A 85 -13.70 3.54 0.50
N ASP A 86 -14.88 3.89 0.00
CA ASP A 86 -15.11 3.98 -1.43
C ASP A 86 -14.74 5.40 -1.89
N ARG A 87 -13.55 5.53 -2.49
CA ARG A 87 -13.04 6.79 -3.01
C ARG A 87 -12.61 6.61 -4.46
N PRO A 88 -12.89 7.60 -5.32
CA PRO A 88 -12.47 7.52 -6.70
C PRO A 88 -10.94 7.51 -6.77
N MET A 89 -10.42 6.80 -7.76
CA MET A 89 -9.06 7.00 -8.21
C MET A 89 -8.96 8.40 -8.83
N VAL A 90 -7.92 9.15 -8.45
CA VAL A 90 -7.69 10.53 -8.91
C VAL A 90 -6.30 10.64 -9.55
N PRO A 91 -6.04 11.64 -10.41
CA PRO A 91 -4.69 11.93 -10.87
C PRO A 91 -3.72 12.10 -9.70
N TYR A 92 -2.48 11.66 -9.86
CA TYR A 92 -1.46 11.77 -8.82
C TYR A 92 -1.20 13.23 -8.46
N THR A 93 -1.26 13.56 -7.18
CA THR A 93 -1.07 14.93 -6.68
C THR A 93 0.23 15.12 -5.90
N GLY A 94 0.95 14.03 -5.58
CA GLY A 94 2.11 14.05 -4.68
C GLY A 94 1.76 14.21 -3.21
N ASN A 95 0.51 14.56 -2.88
CA ASN A 95 0.06 14.73 -1.52
C ASN A 95 -0.51 13.42 -0.98
N THR A 96 0.04 12.95 0.13
CA THR A 96 -0.53 11.84 0.88
C THR A 96 -1.77 12.29 1.62
N ASP A 97 -2.82 11.48 1.58
CA ASP A 97 -4.01 11.71 2.39
C ASP A 97 -3.75 11.29 3.84
N ALA A 98 -3.61 12.29 4.71
CA ALA A 98 -3.39 12.18 6.14
C ALA A 98 -4.67 11.91 6.95
N GLY A 99 -5.82 11.73 6.29
CA GLY A 99 -7.06 11.37 6.95
C GLY A 99 -6.94 10.07 7.76
N ALA A 100 -7.61 10.04 8.91
CA ALA A 100 -7.70 8.90 9.82
C ALA A 100 -9.08 8.89 10.48
N VAL A 101 -9.58 7.70 10.83
CA VAL A 101 -10.75 7.55 11.69
C VAL A 101 -10.25 7.51 13.13
N ARG A 102 -10.65 8.49 13.94
CA ARG A 102 -10.27 8.56 15.35
C ARG A 102 -11.40 7.99 16.19
N ILE A 103 -11.08 7.07 17.07
CA ILE A 103 -12.03 6.41 17.98
C ILE A 103 -11.47 6.44 19.41
N ASP A 104 -12.34 6.22 20.37
CA ASP A 104 -11.97 6.03 21.77
C ASP A 104 -11.50 4.58 22.02
N PRO A 105 -10.70 4.33 23.08
CA PRO A 105 -10.18 3.00 23.39
C PRO A 105 -11.26 1.90 23.52
N GLU A 106 -12.44 2.25 24.03
CA GLU A 106 -13.54 1.31 24.24
C GLU A 106 -14.23 0.88 22.93
N GLU A 107 -13.98 1.60 21.84
CA GLU A 107 -14.55 1.30 20.52
C GLU A 107 -13.71 0.27 19.74
N ILE A 108 -12.52 -0.09 20.24
CA ILE A 108 -11.67 -1.10 19.62
C ILE A 108 -12.39 -2.46 19.61
N GLY A 109 -12.46 -3.09 18.44
CA GLY A 109 -13.07 -4.42 18.30
C GLY A 109 -14.61 -4.42 18.28
N THR A 110 -15.24 -3.25 18.31
CA THR A 110 -16.69 -3.12 18.13
C THR A 110 -17.10 -3.40 16.68
N ASP A 111 -18.41 -3.55 16.44
CA ASP A 111 -19.01 -3.72 15.11
C ASP A 111 -19.08 -2.40 14.32
N LEU A 112 -17.94 -1.68 14.26
CA LEU A 112 -17.81 -0.44 13.50
C LEU A 112 -17.88 -0.79 12.00
N PRO A 113 -18.86 -0.25 11.25
CA PRO A 113 -19.06 -0.66 9.86
C PRO A 113 -17.84 -0.34 9.00
N ASN A 114 -17.61 -1.20 7.98
CA ASN A 114 -16.49 -1.09 7.05
C ASN A 114 -15.11 -1.08 7.73
N THR A 115 -14.98 -1.65 8.92
CA THR A 115 -13.73 -1.66 9.69
C THR A 115 -13.15 -3.07 9.78
N GLU A 116 -11.86 -3.17 9.50
CA GLU A 116 -11.05 -4.36 9.71
C GLU A 116 -10.03 -4.06 10.80
N TRP A 117 -10.10 -4.78 11.91
CA TRP A 117 -9.17 -4.63 13.03
C TRP A 117 -7.86 -5.36 12.75
N LEU A 118 -6.73 -4.78 13.15
CA LEU A 118 -5.45 -5.50 13.14
C LEU A 118 -5.55 -6.61 14.20
N GLY A 119 -5.37 -7.88 13.81
CA GLY A 119 -5.76 -9.07 14.61
C GLY A 119 -5.18 -9.16 16.03
N ASP A 120 -5.63 -10.17 16.78
CA ASP A 120 -5.52 -10.33 18.25
C ASP A 120 -4.20 -9.91 18.93
N ALA A 121 -3.05 -10.07 18.27
CA ALA A 121 -1.76 -9.62 18.80
C ALA A 121 -1.71 -8.09 19.05
N TYR A 122 -2.35 -7.29 18.21
CA TYR A 122 -2.41 -5.83 18.36
C TYR A 122 -3.42 -5.38 19.41
N ALA A 123 -4.50 -6.15 19.63
CA ALA A 123 -5.46 -5.86 20.69
C ALA A 123 -4.82 -6.05 22.09
N ILE A 124 -3.96 -7.07 22.24
CA ILE A 124 -3.18 -7.31 23.47
C ILE A 124 -2.16 -6.18 23.69
N GLU A 125 -1.39 -5.80 22.67
CA GLU A 125 -0.43 -4.68 22.78
C GLU A 125 -1.13 -3.33 23.04
N ALA A 126 -2.31 -3.11 22.46
CA ALA A 126 -3.12 -1.92 22.70
C ALA A 126 -3.64 -1.87 24.15
N ASP A 127 -4.16 -2.99 24.68
CA ASP A 127 -4.60 -3.12 26.08
C ASP A 127 -3.42 -2.90 27.06
N GLU A 128 -2.25 -3.48 26.78
CA GLU A 128 -1.04 -3.25 27.59
C GLU A 128 -0.60 -1.77 27.58
N ARG A 129 -0.66 -1.10 26.42
CA ARG A 129 -0.34 0.34 26.30
C ARG A 129 -1.37 1.22 26.99
N LEU A 130 -2.66 0.89 26.90
CA LEU A 130 -3.71 1.63 27.59
C LEU A 130 -3.57 1.53 29.11
N ARG A 131 -3.17 0.36 29.64
CA ARG A 131 -2.86 0.18 31.07
C ARG A 131 -1.68 1.02 31.55
N GLN A 132 -0.67 1.23 30.70
CA GLN A 132 0.52 2.05 31.04
C GLN A 132 0.25 3.57 31.01
N VAL A 133 -0.80 4.03 30.33
CA VAL A 133 -1.16 5.47 30.23
C VAL A 133 -2.16 5.89 31.33
N GLY A 134 -2.74 4.92 32.04
CA GLY A 134 -3.72 5.14 33.12
C GLY A 134 -3.14 5.25 34.55
N GLU A 135 -1.81 5.19 34.72
CA GLU A 135 -1.08 5.48 35.97
C GLU A 135 -0.46 6.89 35.94
#